data_AF-A0A5C8ARD6-F1
#
_entry.id   AF-A0A5C8ARD6-F1
#
_cell.length_a   1.000
_cell.length_b   1.000
_cell.length_c   1.000
_cell.angle_alpha   90.00
_cell.angle_beta   90.00
_cell.angle_gamma   90.00
#
_symmetry.space_group_name_H-M   'P 1'
#
loop_
_entity.id
_entity.type
_entity.pdbx_description
1 polymer ?
#
loop_
_entity_poly.entity_id
_entity_poly.type
_entity_poly.pdbx_seq_one_letter_code
_entity_poly.pdbx_strand_id
1 'polypeptide(L)'
;MFKSIAKALIALTLITNLPLIQPALAKDSSDCYSISDSDNKNLCLGTAKKDSSYCYSINKSDTKNACLAKVKGDTSYCYSINDYDAKNTCLGTTKSDSSYCYSMNDSDGKNACLAEVKGETSYCYSISNSDQKNYCLGKVKRDNSYCYSISNADLKRRCLGR
;
A
#
# COMPACT_ATOMS: atom_id res chain seq x y z
N MET A 1 -12.69 39.05 64.22
CA MET A 1 -13.95 39.71 63.79
C MET A 1 -14.75 38.73 62.96
N PHE A 2 -16.01 38.52 63.34
CA PHE A 2 -16.96 37.55 62.80
C PHE A 2 -17.73 38.08 61.57
N LYS A 3 -18.26 37.11 60.79
CA LYS A 3 -19.36 37.15 59.77
C LYS A 3 -18.94 37.44 58.32
N SER A 4 -19.06 36.46 57.42
CA SER A 4 -20.28 35.97 56.68
C SER A 4 -20.39 36.75 55.35
N ILE A 5 -20.65 36.18 54.17
CA ILE A 5 -21.85 35.41 53.80
C ILE A 5 -21.54 34.57 52.54
N ALA A 6 -21.99 33.31 52.56
CA ALA A 6 -22.03 32.37 51.44
C ALA A 6 -23.01 32.80 50.33
N LYS A 7 -22.69 32.45 49.06
CA LYS A 7 -23.64 32.17 47.96
C LYS A 7 -22.80 31.61 46.80
N ALA A 8 -22.71 30.29 46.71
CA ALA A 8 -23.54 29.50 45.80
C ALA A 8 -23.26 29.84 44.32
N LEU A 9 -22.46 29.00 43.66
CA LEU A 9 -22.71 28.54 42.30
C LEU A 9 -21.75 27.39 41.99
N ILE A 10 -22.19 26.21 42.42
CA ILE A 10 -21.83 24.93 41.82
C ILE A 10 -22.38 25.00 40.39
N ALA A 11 -21.57 25.47 39.45
CA ALA A 11 -21.86 25.37 38.02
C ALA A 11 -21.11 24.15 37.47
N LEU A 12 -21.78 23.02 37.65
CA LEU A 12 -21.74 21.80 36.87
C LEU A 12 -21.22 22.01 35.44
N THR A 13 -19.91 21.91 35.20
CA THR A 13 -19.38 21.66 33.85
C THR A 13 -19.23 20.15 33.68
N LEU A 14 -20.28 19.54 33.15
CA LEU A 14 -20.24 18.21 32.55
C LEU A 14 -19.04 18.15 31.60
N ILE A 15 -18.04 17.34 31.96
CA ILE A 15 -16.98 16.93 31.03
C ILE A 15 -17.67 15.96 30.06
N THR A 16 -18.26 16.51 29.00
CA THR A 16 -18.75 15.73 27.88
C THR A 16 -17.54 15.07 27.23
N ASN A 17 -17.46 13.75 27.33
CA ASN A 17 -16.58 12.91 26.52
C ASN A 17 -16.92 13.14 25.04
N LEU A 18 -16.28 14.11 24.40
CA LEU A 18 -16.27 14.24 22.96
C LEU A 18 -15.25 13.25 22.40
N PRO A 19 -15.65 12.23 21.61
CA PRO A 19 -14.68 11.43 20.89
C PRO A 19 -13.94 12.35 19.92
N LEU A 20 -12.63 12.47 20.09
CA LEU A 20 -11.74 13.19 19.20
C LEU A 20 -11.74 12.42 17.86
N ILE A 21 -12.62 12.82 16.92
CA ILE A 21 -12.61 12.31 15.56
C ILE A 21 -11.36 12.91 14.91
N GLN A 22 -10.24 12.19 15.00
CA GLN A 22 -9.04 12.54 14.26
C GLN A 22 -9.37 12.43 12.76
N PRO A 23 -9.09 13.46 11.95
CA PRO A 23 -9.19 13.33 10.50
C PRO A 23 -8.21 12.25 10.07
N ALA A 24 -8.72 11.20 9.42
CA ALA A 24 -7.88 10.20 8.79
C ALA A 24 -6.95 10.94 7.80
N LEU A 25 -5.65 10.90 8.05
CA LEU A 25 -4.66 11.45 7.13
C LEU A 25 -4.87 10.79 5.78
N ALA A 26 -5.42 11.54 4.83
CA ALA A 26 -5.57 11.08 3.46
C ALA A 26 -4.18 10.71 2.97
N LYS A 27 -4.05 9.45 2.55
CA LYS A 27 -2.84 8.89 2.02
C LYS A 27 -2.46 9.67 0.75
N ASP A 28 -1.36 10.43 0.82
CA ASP A 28 -0.98 11.34 -0.25
C ASP A 28 -0.60 10.57 -1.51
N SER A 29 -1.53 10.51 -2.48
CA SER A 29 -1.31 9.91 -3.79
C SER A 29 -0.69 10.89 -4.79
N SER A 30 -0.24 12.07 -4.35
CA SER A 30 0.33 13.13 -5.22
C SER A 30 1.49 12.60 -6.06
N ASP A 31 2.35 11.76 -5.48
CA ASP A 31 3.47 11.16 -6.17
C ASP A 31 3.07 10.30 -7.38
N CYS A 32 1.90 9.64 -7.33
CA CYS A 32 1.41 8.83 -8.45
C CYS A 32 1.20 9.66 -9.73
N TYR A 33 0.84 10.94 -9.61
CA TYR A 33 0.61 11.82 -10.76
C TYR A 33 1.89 12.15 -11.53
N SER A 34 3.06 12.01 -10.88
CA SER A 34 4.37 12.25 -11.49
C SER A 34 4.95 11.03 -12.22
N ILE A 35 4.22 9.91 -12.27
CA ILE A 35 4.64 8.69 -13.00
C ILE A 35 4.44 8.90 -14.50
N SER A 36 5.50 8.65 -15.28
CA SER A 36 5.52 8.85 -16.73
C SER A 36 4.75 7.77 -17.50
N ASP A 37 4.94 6.49 -17.16
CA ASP A 37 4.19 5.37 -17.75
C ASP A 37 2.73 5.39 -17.30
N SER A 38 1.80 5.46 -18.26
CA SER A 38 0.37 5.63 -17.99
C SER A 38 -0.24 4.45 -17.22
N ASP A 39 0.18 3.23 -17.54
CA ASP A 39 -0.29 2.01 -16.88
C ASP A 39 0.19 1.97 -15.41
N ASN A 40 1.46 2.30 -15.15
CA ASN A 40 2.03 2.40 -13.81
C ASN A 40 1.40 3.53 -12.99
N LYS A 41 1.11 4.67 -13.62
CA LYS A 41 0.39 5.78 -12.99
C LYS A 41 -1.00 5.34 -12.53
N ASN A 42 -1.76 4.70 -13.43
CA ASN A 42 -3.10 4.22 -13.14
C ASN A 42 -3.09 3.09 -12.10
N LEU A 43 -2.10 2.21 -12.13
CA LEU A 43 -1.89 1.19 -11.09
C LEU A 43 -1.62 1.83 -9.72
N CYS A 44 -0.77 2.85 -9.66
CA CYS A 44 -0.49 3.60 -8.43
C CYS A 44 -1.76 4.27 -7.89
N LEU A 45 -2.46 5.06 -8.73
CA LEU A 45 -3.68 5.76 -8.35
C LEU A 45 -4.79 4.80 -7.91
N GLY A 46 -5.00 3.70 -8.64
CA GLY A 46 -6.04 2.72 -8.31
C GLY A 46 -5.80 2.06 -6.95
N THR A 47 -4.54 1.70 -6.66
CA THR A 47 -4.20 1.06 -5.38
C THR A 47 -4.16 2.03 -4.20
N ALA A 48 -3.67 3.26 -4.40
CA ALA A 48 -3.59 4.29 -3.37
C ALA A 48 -4.98 4.83 -2.99
N LYS A 49 -5.83 5.09 -3.99
CA LYS A 49 -7.19 5.64 -3.81
C LYS A 49 -8.26 4.57 -3.60
N LYS A 50 -7.92 3.30 -3.79
CA LYS A 50 -8.88 2.17 -3.75
C LYS A 50 -10.02 2.35 -4.75
N ASP A 51 -9.72 2.90 -5.92
CA ASP A 51 -10.70 3.15 -6.97
C ASP A 51 -10.36 2.33 -8.23
N SER A 52 -11.28 1.43 -8.58
CA SER A 52 -11.13 0.53 -9.73
C SER A 52 -11.22 1.23 -11.09
N SER A 53 -11.75 2.46 -11.16
CA SER A 53 -11.83 3.24 -12.40
C SER A 53 -10.44 3.46 -13.03
N TYR A 54 -9.43 3.70 -12.19
CA TYR A 54 -8.04 3.77 -12.62
C TYR A 54 -7.52 2.43 -13.14
N CYS A 55 -7.88 1.31 -12.51
CA CYS A 55 -7.47 -0.01 -13.00
C CYS A 55 -8.04 -0.30 -14.41
N TYR A 56 -9.27 0.11 -14.70
CA TYR A 56 -9.86 -0.04 -16.04
C TYR A 56 -9.17 0.80 -17.12
N SER A 57 -8.43 1.84 -16.71
CA SER A 57 -7.65 2.70 -17.61
C SER A 57 -6.25 2.14 -17.93
N ILE A 58 -5.91 0.94 -17.43
CA ILE A 58 -4.64 0.25 -17.71
C ILE A 58 -4.77 -0.58 -18.98
N ASN A 59 -3.85 -0.39 -19.92
CA ASN A 59 -3.86 -1.07 -21.22
C ASN A 59 -3.29 -2.50 -21.13
N LYS A 60 -2.17 -2.69 -20.42
CA LYS A 60 -1.57 -4.02 -20.22
C LYS A 60 -2.52 -4.91 -19.41
N SER A 61 -3.05 -5.97 -20.06
CA SER A 61 -4.07 -6.85 -19.49
C SER A 61 -3.68 -7.44 -18.12
N ASP A 62 -2.47 -7.97 -18.01
CA ASP A 62 -1.97 -8.58 -16.78
C ASP A 62 -1.86 -7.54 -15.65
N THR A 63 -1.39 -6.32 -15.97
CA THR A 63 -1.30 -5.21 -15.02
C THR A 63 -2.68 -4.74 -14.56
N LYS A 64 -3.64 -4.63 -15.49
CA LYS A 64 -5.04 -4.31 -15.20
C LYS A 64 -5.66 -5.34 -14.25
N ASN A 65 -5.50 -6.61 -14.55
CA ASN A 65 -6.05 -7.70 -13.75
C ASN A 65 -5.44 -7.76 -12.35
N ALA A 66 -4.12 -7.57 -12.23
CA ALA A 66 -3.46 -7.45 -10.92
C ALA A 66 -3.97 -6.23 -10.11
N CYS A 67 -4.20 -5.09 -10.76
CA CYS A 67 -4.79 -3.91 -10.14
C CYS A 67 -6.21 -4.20 -9.62
N LEU A 68 -7.07 -4.77 -10.49
CA LEU A 68 -8.46 -5.10 -10.15
C LEU A 68 -8.53 -6.11 -9.00
N ALA A 69 -7.70 -7.15 -9.01
CA ALA A 69 -7.61 -8.11 -7.91
C ALA A 69 -7.30 -7.41 -6.58
N LYS A 70 -6.30 -6.52 -6.56
CA LYS A 70 -5.87 -5.82 -5.35
C LYS A 70 -6.87 -4.76 -4.86
N VAL A 71 -7.54 -4.06 -5.77
CA VAL A 71 -8.51 -3.01 -5.42
C VAL A 71 -9.85 -3.58 -5.00
N LYS A 72 -10.31 -4.64 -5.69
CA LYS A 72 -11.62 -5.28 -5.40
C LYS A 72 -11.52 -6.42 -4.39
N GLY A 73 -10.33 -6.94 -4.12
CA GLY A 73 -10.13 -8.12 -3.26
C GLY A 73 -10.63 -9.42 -3.91
N ASP A 74 -10.76 -9.45 -5.24
CA ASP A 74 -11.34 -10.58 -5.96
C ASP A 74 -10.24 -11.36 -6.70
N THR A 75 -10.03 -12.61 -6.28
CA THR A 75 -9.02 -13.50 -6.85
C THR A 75 -9.32 -13.95 -8.28
N SER A 76 -10.56 -13.82 -8.76
CA SER A 76 -10.93 -14.20 -10.13
C SER A 76 -10.09 -13.46 -11.19
N TYR A 77 -9.75 -12.20 -10.92
CA TYR A 77 -8.88 -11.41 -11.80
C TYR A 77 -7.47 -11.97 -11.87
N CYS A 78 -6.93 -12.56 -10.80
CA CYS A 78 -5.60 -13.17 -10.84
C CYS A 78 -5.54 -14.34 -11.82
N TYR A 79 -6.63 -15.10 -11.99
CA TYR A 79 -6.69 -16.21 -12.96
C TYR A 79 -6.74 -15.74 -14.42
N SER A 80 -6.99 -14.46 -14.67
CA SER A 80 -6.94 -13.84 -16.00
C SER A 80 -5.56 -13.23 -16.34
N ILE A 81 -4.55 -13.44 -15.49
CA ILE A 81 -3.17 -13.01 -15.74
C ILE A 81 -2.43 -14.12 -16.49
N ASN A 82 -1.83 -13.77 -17.64
CA ASN A 82 -1.11 -14.73 -18.48
C ASN A 82 0.32 -14.96 -17.98
N ASP A 83 1.01 -13.90 -17.59
CA ASP A 83 2.35 -14.01 -17.02
C ASP A 83 2.33 -14.85 -15.73
N TYR A 84 3.16 -15.89 -15.70
CA TYR A 84 3.12 -16.90 -14.66
C TYR A 84 3.53 -16.35 -13.29
N ASP A 85 4.58 -15.52 -13.24
CA ASP A 85 5.10 -14.95 -11.99
C ASP A 85 4.19 -13.83 -11.47
N ALA A 86 3.63 -12.99 -12.35
CA ALA A 86 2.65 -11.98 -12.00
C ALA A 86 1.35 -12.61 -11.47
N LYS A 87 0.89 -13.71 -12.09
CA LYS A 87 -0.28 -14.47 -11.60
C LYS A 87 -0.04 -15.01 -10.20
N ASN A 88 1.11 -15.64 -9.96
CA ASN A 88 1.46 -16.18 -8.66
C ASN A 88 1.64 -15.09 -7.60
N THR A 89 2.23 -13.95 -7.95
CA THR A 89 2.30 -12.78 -7.07
C THR A 89 0.89 -12.27 -6.69
N CYS A 90 -0.01 -12.17 -7.69
CA CYS A 90 -1.40 -11.75 -7.48
C CYS A 90 -2.14 -12.71 -6.54
N LEU A 91 -2.06 -14.02 -6.81
CA LEU A 91 -2.69 -15.05 -5.99
C LEU A 91 -2.14 -15.05 -4.56
N GLY A 92 -0.81 -15.03 -4.41
CA GLY A 92 -0.16 -15.05 -3.10
C GLY A 92 -0.55 -13.86 -2.25
N THR A 93 -0.52 -12.65 -2.80
CA THR A 93 -0.89 -11.43 -2.06
C THR A 93 -2.39 -11.32 -1.80
N THR A 94 -3.25 -11.68 -2.75
CA THR A 94 -4.72 -11.56 -2.58
C THR A 94 -5.28 -12.64 -1.65
N LYS A 95 -4.73 -13.86 -1.68
CA LYS A 95 -5.13 -14.95 -0.79
C LYS A 95 -4.35 -14.98 0.53
N SER A 96 -3.30 -14.17 0.65
CA SER A 96 -2.34 -14.25 1.76
C SER A 96 -1.75 -15.66 1.94
N ASP A 97 -1.40 -16.29 0.82
CA ASP A 97 -0.86 -17.65 0.77
C ASP A 97 0.52 -17.66 0.10
N SER A 98 1.56 -17.94 0.90
CA SER A 98 2.94 -17.92 0.43
C SER A 98 3.31 -19.06 -0.53
N SER A 99 2.49 -20.12 -0.61
CA SER A 99 2.74 -21.25 -1.52
C SER A 99 2.85 -20.81 -2.98
N TYR A 100 2.02 -19.83 -3.40
CA TYR A 100 2.09 -19.23 -4.72
C TYR A 100 3.41 -18.49 -4.96
N CYS A 101 3.93 -17.77 -3.96
CA CYS A 101 5.23 -17.10 -4.08
C CYS A 101 6.36 -18.12 -4.31
N TYR A 102 6.33 -19.26 -3.60
CA TYR A 102 7.34 -20.32 -3.77
C TYR A 102 7.33 -20.97 -5.16
N SER A 103 6.22 -20.91 -5.89
CA SER A 103 6.09 -21.44 -7.24
C SER A 103 6.65 -20.53 -8.34
N MET A 104 7.11 -19.32 -8.01
CA MET A 104 7.62 -18.33 -8.97
C MET A 104 9.02 -18.67 -9.50
N ASN A 105 9.28 -18.35 -10.77
CA ASN A 105 10.56 -18.55 -11.44
C ASN A 105 11.54 -17.40 -11.15
N ASP A 106 11.09 -16.15 -11.24
CA ASP A 106 11.89 -14.98 -10.91
C ASP A 106 12.21 -14.90 -9.41
N SER A 107 13.51 -14.97 -9.08
CA SER A 107 13.95 -15.02 -7.68
C SER A 107 13.68 -13.70 -6.94
N ASP A 108 13.85 -12.56 -7.62
CA ASP A 108 13.65 -11.25 -7.00
C ASP A 108 12.14 -11.01 -6.75
N GLY A 109 11.29 -11.32 -7.73
CA GLY A 109 9.83 -11.31 -7.61
C GLY A 109 9.32 -12.26 -6.54
N LYS A 110 9.86 -13.49 -6.47
CA LYS A 110 9.56 -14.45 -5.39
C LYS A 110 9.81 -13.84 -4.02
N ASN A 111 11.00 -13.27 -3.82
CA ASN A 111 11.38 -12.67 -2.55
C ASN A 111 10.53 -11.45 -2.22
N ALA A 112 10.19 -10.61 -3.19
CA ALA A 112 9.26 -9.50 -2.99
C ALA A 112 7.84 -9.97 -2.59
N CYS A 113 7.34 -11.03 -3.23
CA CYS A 113 6.06 -11.66 -2.89
C CYS A 113 6.07 -12.22 -1.47
N LEU A 114 7.10 -12.99 -1.11
CA LEU A 114 7.26 -13.56 0.25
C LEU A 114 7.33 -12.47 1.31
N ALA A 115 8.05 -11.38 1.05
CA ALA A 115 8.13 -10.24 1.96
C ALA A 115 6.77 -9.58 2.21
N GLU A 116 5.94 -9.42 1.16
CA GLU A 116 4.60 -8.82 1.29
C GLU A 116 3.61 -9.75 1.99
N VAL A 117 3.62 -11.05 1.67
CA VAL A 117 2.70 -12.04 2.26
C VAL A 117 3.05 -12.34 3.71
N LYS A 118 4.33 -12.46 4.04
CA LYS A 118 4.79 -12.80 5.40
C LYS A 118 5.10 -11.58 6.27
N GLY A 119 5.28 -10.40 5.67
CA GLY A 119 5.69 -9.19 6.39
C GLY A 119 7.14 -9.21 6.86
N GLU A 120 7.98 -10.10 6.30
CA GLU A 120 9.36 -10.30 6.74
C GLU A 120 10.35 -9.55 5.83
N THR A 121 11.16 -8.66 6.42
CA THR A 121 12.15 -7.87 5.65
C THR A 121 13.36 -8.69 5.19
N SER A 122 13.61 -9.86 5.80
CA SER A 122 14.68 -10.78 5.42
C SER A 122 14.62 -11.11 3.93
N TYR A 123 13.42 -11.38 3.40
CA TYR A 123 13.21 -11.63 1.98
C TYR A 123 13.57 -10.41 1.11
N CYS A 124 13.26 -9.18 1.54
CA CYS A 124 13.68 -8.00 0.78
C CYS A 124 15.20 -7.92 0.65
N TYR A 125 15.96 -8.31 1.68
CA TYR A 125 17.43 -8.32 1.62
C TYR A 125 18.00 -9.40 0.68
N SER A 126 17.22 -10.41 0.33
CA SER A 126 17.57 -11.43 -0.67
C SER A 126 17.29 -11.01 -2.12
N ILE A 127 16.75 -9.80 -2.34
CA ILE A 127 16.52 -9.25 -3.70
C ILE A 127 17.83 -8.67 -4.24
N SER A 128 18.23 -9.12 -5.43
CA SER A 128 19.47 -8.74 -6.09
C SER A 128 19.37 -7.34 -6.71
N ASN A 129 18.26 -7.04 -7.39
CA ASN A 129 18.02 -5.72 -7.96
C ASN A 129 17.84 -4.66 -6.86
N SER A 130 18.69 -3.61 -6.88
CA SER A 130 18.72 -2.58 -5.83
C SER A 130 17.40 -1.79 -5.73
N ASP A 131 16.81 -1.45 -6.87
CA ASP A 131 15.58 -0.67 -6.94
C ASP A 131 14.39 -1.48 -6.44
N GLN A 132 14.28 -2.75 -6.82
CA GLN A 132 13.25 -3.66 -6.30
C GLN A 132 13.42 -3.94 -4.81
N LYS A 133 14.66 -4.13 -4.33
CA LYS A 133 14.96 -4.27 -2.90
C LYS A 133 14.48 -3.07 -2.11
N ASN A 134 14.80 -1.87 -2.57
CA ASN A 134 14.40 -0.62 -1.91
C ASN A 134 12.89 -0.41 -1.97
N TYR A 135 12.24 -0.76 -3.09
CA TYR A 135 10.79 -0.76 -3.21
C TYR A 135 10.14 -1.73 -2.19
N CYS A 136 10.66 -2.95 -2.07
CA CYS A 136 10.22 -3.95 -1.10
C CYS A 136 10.37 -3.45 0.34
N LEU A 137 11.57 -2.99 0.72
CA LEU A 137 11.87 -2.48 2.05
C LEU A 137 10.97 -1.30 2.41
N GLY A 138 10.77 -0.36 1.48
CA GLY A 138 9.88 0.76 1.71
C GLY A 138 8.45 0.29 2.00
N LYS A 139 7.93 -0.68 1.22
CA LYS A 139 6.57 -1.19 1.40
C LYS A 139 6.39 -1.91 2.74
N VAL A 140 7.32 -2.80 3.09
CA VAL A 140 7.23 -3.63 4.30
C VAL A 140 7.50 -2.80 5.56
N LYS A 141 8.54 -1.95 5.55
CA LYS A 141 8.90 -1.10 6.70
C LYS A 141 8.06 0.18 6.82
N ARG A 142 7.30 0.54 5.78
CA ARG A 142 6.55 1.81 5.69
C ARG A 142 7.44 3.05 5.88
N ASP A 143 8.67 2.96 5.38
CA ASP A 143 9.67 4.03 5.46
C ASP A 143 10.00 4.55 4.06
N ASN A 144 9.88 5.87 3.88
CA ASN A 144 10.13 6.55 2.61
C ASN A 144 11.63 6.73 2.31
N SER A 145 12.53 6.60 3.30
CA SER A 145 13.97 6.64 3.09
C SER A 145 14.43 5.62 2.04
N TYR A 146 13.84 4.42 2.07
CA TYR A 146 14.07 3.40 1.06
C TYR A 146 13.55 3.80 -0.32
N CYS A 147 12.39 4.46 -0.41
CA CYS A 147 11.89 4.94 -1.70
C CYS A 147 12.81 5.97 -2.33
N TYR A 148 13.36 6.90 -1.54
CA TYR A 148 14.31 7.89 -2.05
C TYR A 148 15.61 7.27 -2.56
N SER A 149 15.92 6.03 -2.14
CA SER A 149 17.07 5.25 -2.62
C SER A 149 16.80 4.50 -3.93
N ILE A 150 15.61 4.63 -4.53
CA ILE A 150 15.26 4.02 -5.83
C ILE A 150 15.71 4.94 -6.97
N SER A 151 16.48 4.40 -7.90
CA SER A 151 17.03 5.12 -9.05
C SER A 151 15.99 5.35 -10.13
N ASN A 152 15.17 4.33 -10.43
CA ASN A 152 14.08 4.43 -11.39
C ASN A 152 13.01 5.42 -10.89
N ALA A 153 12.80 6.49 -11.65
CA ALA A 153 11.91 7.58 -11.26
C ALA A 153 10.45 7.13 -11.04
N ASP A 154 9.90 6.34 -11.96
CA ASP A 154 8.51 5.87 -11.88
C ASP A 154 8.31 4.89 -10.72
N LEU A 155 9.26 3.98 -10.50
CA LEU A 155 9.22 3.05 -9.37
C LEU A 155 9.36 3.80 -8.03
N LYS A 156 10.21 4.83 -7.97
CA LYS A 156 10.32 5.72 -6.80
C LYS A 156 8.98 6.40 -6.50
N ARG A 157 8.35 7.01 -7.50
CA ARG A 157 7.04 7.66 -7.35
C ARG A 157 5.96 6.69 -6.92
N ARG A 158 5.95 5.49 -7.49
CA ARG A 158 5.04 4.41 -7.06
C ARG A 158 5.29 3.97 -5.62
N CYS A 159 6.55 3.95 -5.18
CA CYS A 159 6.92 3.64 -3.81
C CYS A 159 6.41 4.70 -2.81
N LEU A 160 6.50 5.98 -3.18
CA LEU A 160 6.09 7.10 -2.32
C LEU A 160 4.58 7.28 -2.27
N GLY A 161 3.89 7.12 -3.41
CA GLY A 161 2.42 7.20 -3.50
C GLY A 161 1.69 5.92 -3.08
N ARG A 162 2.41 4.94 -2.53
CA ARG A 162 1.87 3.64 -2.08
C ARG A 162 0.87 3.82 -0.99
#